data_AF-A0A933Z8S5-F1
#
_entry.id   AF-A0A933Z8S5-F1
#
_cell.length_a   1.000
_cell.length_b   1.000
_cell.length_c   1.000
_cell.angle_alpha   90.00
_cell.angle_beta   90.00
_cell.angle_gamma   90.00
#
_symmetry.space_group_name_H-M   'P 1'
#
loop_
_entity.id
_entity.type
_entity.pdbx_description
1 polymer ?
#
loop_
_entity_poly.entity_id
_entity_poly.type
_entity_poly.pdbx_seq_one_letter_code
_entity_poly.pdbx_strand_id
1 'polypeptide(L)'
;MRLARMTHAVQRLRAALFVATLVPLLGCADSKGKSEASQLARLVDSVRAAPNDQKRAPFDQLRAFSCTAPDVCAARKACLESFEHHVRGIELTTELQKRMAASKPGSLSDQERQDLGRKLLEANIELDQGKELQPTCDQLVTDMRIQRRI
;
A
#
# COMPACT_ATOMS: atom_id res chain seq x y z
N MET A 1 -68.19 52.53 35.30
CA MET A 1 -66.72 52.48 35.44
C MET A 1 -66.21 51.51 34.39
N ARG A 2 -65.86 52.01 33.19
CA ARG A 2 -64.51 52.44 32.74
C ARG A 2 -63.53 51.28 32.54
N LEU A 3 -63.32 51.00 31.24
CA LEU A 3 -62.07 50.62 30.54
C LEU A 3 -61.49 49.23 30.89
N ALA A 4 -61.14 48.36 29.94
CA ALA A 4 -60.33 48.65 28.76
C ALA A 4 -60.68 47.77 27.55
N ARG A 5 -60.76 48.42 26.40
CA ARG A 5 -60.55 47.85 25.06
C ARG A 5 -59.09 48.08 24.66
N MET A 6 -58.66 47.27 23.69
CA MET A 6 -57.56 47.50 22.74
C MET A 6 -56.14 47.31 23.24
N THR A 7 -55.47 46.28 22.69
CA THR A 7 -54.43 46.46 21.64
C THR A 7 -54.19 45.10 20.98
N HIS A 8 -54.56 44.95 19.71
CA HIS A 8 -53.64 44.87 18.55
C HIS A 8 -52.79 43.58 18.56
N ALA A 9 -53.10 42.59 17.73
CA ALA A 9 -52.89 42.54 16.28
C ALA A 9 -51.57 41.82 15.92
N VAL A 10 -51.69 40.96 14.91
CA VAL A 10 -50.59 40.43 14.09
C VAL A 10 -49.65 39.43 14.78
N GLN A 11 -50.00 38.14 14.69
CA GLN A 11 -48.96 37.12 14.54
C GLN A 11 -49.36 36.04 13.54
N ARG A 12 -49.82 36.50 12.37
CA ARG A 12 -49.53 35.80 11.11
C ARG A 12 -48.05 36.08 10.83
N LEU A 13 -47.18 35.07 10.90
CA LEU A 13 -46.14 34.82 9.89
C LEU A 13 -45.18 33.72 10.39
N ARG A 14 -45.05 32.70 9.55
CA ARG A 14 -43.83 31.90 9.34
C ARG A 14 -43.48 30.87 10.41
N ALA A 15 -44.21 29.74 10.34
CA ALA A 15 -43.58 28.44 10.43
C ALA A 15 -42.46 28.36 9.37
N ALA A 16 -41.25 28.81 9.74
CA ALA A 16 -40.05 28.63 8.93
C ALA A 16 -39.61 27.18 9.11
N LEU A 17 -40.21 26.33 8.28
CA LEU A 17 -39.80 24.95 8.00
C LEU A 17 -38.36 25.00 7.45
N PHE A 18 -37.36 25.08 8.32
CA PHE A 18 -35.96 24.83 7.95
C PHE A 18 -35.80 23.32 7.74
N VAL A 19 -36.29 22.83 6.60
CA VAL A 19 -35.85 21.56 6.03
C VAL A 19 -34.43 21.80 5.56
N ALA A 20 -33.48 21.65 6.49
CA ALA A 20 -32.08 21.53 6.17
C ALA A 20 -31.92 20.26 5.32
N THR A 21 -31.95 20.45 4.00
CA THR A 21 -31.59 19.45 3.01
C THR A 21 -30.12 19.09 3.22
N LEU A 22 -29.88 18.11 4.10
CA LEU A 22 -28.66 17.30 4.10
C LEU A 22 -28.63 16.56 2.76
N VAL A 23 -28.06 17.21 1.75
CA VAL A 23 -27.70 16.57 0.49
C VAL A 23 -26.60 15.56 0.83
N PRO A 24 -26.84 14.24 0.67
CA PRO A 24 -25.79 13.27 0.92
C PRO A 24 -24.74 13.41 -0.17
N LEU A 25 -23.55 13.89 0.18
CA LEU A 25 -22.33 13.91 -0.64
C LEU A 25 -21.78 12.48 -0.91
N LEU A 26 -22.66 11.48 -1.05
CA LEU A 26 -22.30 10.06 -1.15
C LEU A 26 -21.84 9.64 -2.55
N GLY A 27 -21.77 10.55 -3.52
CA GLY A 27 -21.44 10.24 -4.93
C GLY A 27 -19.97 10.34 -5.32
N CYS A 28 -19.09 10.93 -4.51
CA CYS A 28 -17.69 11.18 -4.89
C CYS A 28 -16.66 10.23 -4.27
N ALA A 29 -17.08 9.29 -3.40
CA ALA A 29 -16.14 8.40 -2.72
C ALA A 29 -15.59 7.28 -3.62
N ASP A 30 -16.38 6.82 -4.60
CA ASP A 30 -16.04 5.59 -5.34
C ASP A 30 -15.00 5.83 -6.46
N SER A 31 -14.99 7.02 -7.07
CA SER A 31 -14.02 7.37 -8.12
C SER A 31 -12.59 7.45 -7.58
N LYS A 32 -12.42 7.94 -6.34
CA LYS A 32 -11.11 8.01 -5.68
C LYS A 32 -10.56 6.61 -5.39
N GLY A 33 -11.38 5.72 -4.82
CA GLY A 33 -10.98 4.34 -4.52
C GLY A 33 -10.57 3.58 -5.79
N LYS A 34 -11.31 3.75 -6.89
CA LYS A 34 -10.94 3.17 -8.19
C LYS A 34 -9.58 3.67 -8.70
N SER A 35 -9.33 4.99 -8.64
CA SER A 35 -8.04 5.56 -9.07
C SER A 35 -6.87 5.07 -8.21
N GLU A 36 -7.06 5.00 -6.89
CA GLU A 36 -6.04 4.48 -5.96
C GLU A 36 -5.73 3.01 -6.28
N ALA A 37 -6.75 2.20 -6.50
CA ALA A 37 -6.60 0.78 -6.86
C ALA A 37 -5.84 0.60 -8.19
N SER A 38 -6.17 1.37 -9.23
CA SER A 38 -5.45 1.32 -10.51
C SER A 38 -3.99 1.73 -10.35
N GLN A 39 -3.70 2.74 -9.52
CA GLN A 39 -2.33 3.16 -9.26
C GLN A 39 -1.54 2.09 -8.50
N LEU A 40 -2.13 1.50 -7.46
CA LEU A 40 -1.50 0.40 -6.71
C LEU A 40 -1.20 -0.78 -7.61
N ALA A 41 -2.17 -1.21 -8.44
CA ALA A 41 -1.98 -2.33 -9.36
C ALA A 41 -0.79 -2.11 -10.30
N ARG A 42 -0.66 -0.92 -10.89
CA ARG A 42 0.49 -0.56 -11.74
C ARG A 42 1.82 -0.59 -11.00
N LEU A 43 1.86 -0.10 -9.76
CA LEU A 43 3.08 -0.12 -8.93
C LEU A 43 3.50 -1.56 -8.61
N VAL A 44 2.55 -2.41 -8.22
CA VAL A 44 2.81 -3.84 -7.98
C VAL A 44 3.33 -4.52 -9.24
N ASP A 45 2.67 -4.30 -10.39
CA ASP A 45 3.12 -4.88 -11.67
C ASP A 45 4.52 -4.38 -12.06
N SER A 46 4.85 -3.12 -11.77
CA SER A 46 6.19 -2.55 -11.99
C SER A 46 7.26 -3.25 -11.13
N VAL A 47 6.99 -3.51 -9.85
CA VAL A 47 7.92 -4.27 -8.97
C VAL A 47 8.09 -5.71 -9.47
N ARG A 48 7.00 -6.35 -9.90
CA ARG A 48 7.05 -7.73 -10.43
C ARG A 48 7.88 -7.81 -11.71
N ALA A 49 7.63 -6.90 -12.66
CA ALA A 49 8.28 -6.89 -13.96
C ALA A 49 9.75 -6.44 -13.94
N ALA A 50 10.16 -5.69 -12.92
CA ALA A 50 11.54 -5.22 -12.82
C ALA A 50 12.55 -6.39 -12.68
N PRO A 51 13.68 -6.35 -13.40
CA PRO A 51 14.82 -7.23 -13.15
C PRO A 51 15.29 -7.16 -11.71
N ASN A 52 15.85 -8.25 -11.17
CA ASN A 52 16.22 -8.36 -9.76
C ASN A 52 17.09 -7.18 -9.28
N ASP A 53 18.13 -6.83 -10.02
CA ASP A 53 19.04 -5.71 -9.74
C ASP A 53 18.37 -4.32 -9.81
N GLN A 54 17.18 -4.23 -10.39
CA GLN A 54 16.41 -3.01 -10.58
C GLN A 54 15.13 -2.96 -9.73
N LYS A 55 14.83 -3.99 -8.92
CA LYS A 55 13.59 -4.05 -8.11
C LYS A 55 13.50 -2.99 -7.01
N ARG A 56 14.62 -2.46 -6.51
CA ARG A 56 14.65 -1.47 -5.42
C ARG A 56 13.86 -0.20 -5.76
N ALA A 57 14.11 0.40 -6.93
CA ALA A 57 13.48 1.66 -7.32
C ALA A 57 11.93 1.59 -7.40
N PRO A 58 11.30 0.64 -8.13
CA PRO A 58 9.85 0.52 -8.13
C PRO A 58 9.30 0.08 -6.76
N PHE A 59 10.04 -0.67 -5.95
CA PHE A 59 9.63 -1.01 -4.59
C PHE A 59 9.56 0.23 -3.70
N ASP A 60 10.50 1.15 -3.81
CA ASP A 60 10.46 2.42 -3.07
C ASP A 60 9.28 3.30 -3.53
N GLN A 61 8.90 3.27 -4.82
CA GLN A 61 7.68 3.93 -5.30
C GLN A 61 6.42 3.30 -4.71
N LEU A 62 6.34 1.96 -4.65
CA LEU A 62 5.25 1.25 -3.97
C LEU A 62 5.19 1.60 -2.48
N ARG A 63 6.34 1.76 -1.82
CA ARG A 63 6.43 2.17 -0.40
C ARG A 63 5.95 3.60 -0.20
N ALA A 64 6.29 4.51 -1.10
CA ALA A 64 5.89 5.91 -1.03
C ALA A 64 4.40 6.14 -1.35
N PHE A 65 3.75 5.20 -2.06
CA PHE A 65 2.33 5.31 -2.38
C PHE A 65 1.47 5.38 -1.12
N SER A 66 0.58 6.38 -1.06
CA SER A 66 -0.39 6.56 0.02
C SER A 66 -1.78 6.10 -0.45
N CYS A 67 -2.53 5.47 0.43
CA CYS A 67 -3.87 4.96 0.17
C CYS A 67 -4.84 5.47 1.24
N THR A 68 -6.12 5.56 0.88
CA THR A 68 -7.19 5.90 1.82
C THR A 68 -8.33 4.89 1.82
N ALA A 69 -8.52 4.16 0.73
CA ALA A 69 -9.48 3.06 0.66
C ALA A 69 -8.98 1.82 1.44
N PRO A 70 -9.77 1.25 2.38
CA PRO A 70 -9.31 0.16 3.25
C PRO A 70 -8.80 -1.10 2.53
N ASP A 71 -9.48 -1.51 1.46
CA ASP A 71 -9.11 -2.64 0.58
C ASP A 71 -7.78 -2.38 -0.14
N VAL A 72 -7.59 -1.17 -0.69
CA VAL A 72 -6.35 -0.77 -1.35
C VAL A 72 -5.19 -0.72 -0.34
N CYS A 73 -5.43 -0.23 0.87
CA CYS A 73 -4.42 -0.21 1.93
C CYS A 73 -4.04 -1.60 2.43
N ALA A 74 -4.99 -2.51 2.55
CA ALA A 74 -4.72 -3.90 2.90
C ALA A 74 -3.84 -4.58 1.84
N ALA A 75 -4.19 -4.43 0.56
CA ALA A 75 -3.40 -4.94 -0.55
C ALA A 75 -1.98 -4.34 -0.58
N ARG A 76 -1.86 -3.02 -0.43
CA ARG A 76 -0.56 -2.32 -0.34
C ARG A 76 0.29 -2.90 0.77
N LYS A 77 -0.25 -3.05 1.98
CA LYS A 77 0.48 -3.57 3.14
C LYS A 77 1.04 -4.97 2.86
N ALA A 78 0.18 -5.89 2.41
CA ALA A 78 0.59 -7.27 2.12
C ALA A 78 1.67 -7.34 1.04
N CYS A 79 1.55 -6.52 -0.02
CA CYS A 79 2.57 -6.46 -1.06
C CYS A 79 3.88 -5.82 -0.59
N LEU A 80 3.83 -4.80 0.29
CA LEU A 80 5.05 -4.24 0.86
C LEU A 80 5.80 -5.28 1.69
N GLU A 81 5.11 -6.03 2.53
CA GLU A 81 5.72 -7.07 3.38
C GLU A 81 6.41 -8.15 2.54
N SER A 82 5.73 -8.68 1.52
CA SER A 82 6.32 -9.68 0.61
C SER A 82 7.51 -9.14 -0.20
N PHE A 83 7.38 -7.95 -0.81
CA PHE A 83 8.45 -7.40 -1.62
C PHE A 83 9.64 -6.88 -0.81
N GLU A 84 9.45 -6.50 0.46
CA GLU A 84 10.55 -6.08 1.34
C GLU A 84 11.56 -7.21 1.53
N HIS A 85 11.07 -8.39 1.92
CA HIS A 85 11.86 -9.61 2.04
C HIS A 85 12.54 -9.98 0.73
N HIS A 86 11.80 -9.95 -0.39
CA HIS A 86 12.35 -10.28 -1.70
C HIS A 86 13.49 -9.34 -2.13
N VAL A 87 13.31 -8.02 -1.97
CA VAL A 87 14.33 -7.02 -2.33
C VAL A 87 15.55 -7.15 -1.41
N ARG A 88 15.37 -7.37 -0.11
CA ARG A 88 16.48 -7.60 0.83
C ARG A 88 17.28 -8.86 0.47
N GLY A 89 16.60 -9.96 0.16
CA GLY A 89 17.26 -11.20 -0.27
C GLY A 89 18.09 -11.02 -1.55
N ILE A 90 17.59 -10.25 -2.52
CA ILE A 90 18.34 -9.91 -3.74
C ILE A 90 19.58 -9.06 -3.43
N GLU A 91 19.46 -8.07 -2.55
CA GLU A 91 20.60 -7.21 -2.19
C GLU A 91 21.70 -7.98 -1.46
N LEU A 92 21.34 -8.85 -0.52
CA LEU A 92 22.28 -9.75 0.16
C LEU A 92 22.98 -10.67 -0.84
N THR A 93 22.23 -11.24 -1.80
CA THR A 93 22.78 -12.08 -2.87
C THR A 93 23.75 -11.29 -3.75
N THR A 94 23.40 -10.06 -4.10
CA THR A 94 24.24 -9.17 -4.93
C THR A 94 25.52 -8.79 -4.21
N GLU A 95 25.44 -8.49 -2.91
CA GLU A 95 26.60 -8.21 -2.07
C GLU A 95 27.53 -9.44 -1.99
N LEU A 96 26.96 -10.63 -1.79
CA LEU A 96 27.69 -11.89 -1.74
C LEU A 96 28.44 -12.16 -3.05
N GLN A 97 27.77 -12.00 -4.19
CA GLN A 97 28.38 -12.17 -5.52
C GLN A 97 29.55 -11.21 -5.73
N LYS A 98 29.40 -9.93 -5.34
CA LYS A 98 30.49 -8.94 -5.42
C LYS A 98 31.69 -9.34 -4.56
N ARG A 99 31.46 -9.77 -3.31
CA ARG A 99 32.51 -10.24 -2.40
C ARG A 99 33.24 -11.46 -2.96
N MET A 100 32.49 -12.43 -3.48
CA MET A 100 33.06 -13.63 -4.10
C MET A 100 33.88 -13.29 -5.35
N ALA A 101 33.40 -12.38 -6.19
CA ALA A 101 34.12 -11.94 -7.40
C ALA A 101 35.40 -11.16 -7.08
N ALA A 102 35.44 -10.43 -5.96
CA ALA A 102 36.63 -9.72 -5.49
C ALA A 102 37.65 -10.65 -4.81
N SER A 103 37.25 -11.87 -4.43
CA SER A 103 38.10 -12.83 -3.72
C SER A 103 38.88 -13.70 -4.70
N LYS A 104 40.15 -14.00 -4.39
CA LYS A 104 40.93 -14.95 -5.18
C LYS A 104 40.46 -16.38 -4.88
N PRO A 105 40.25 -17.24 -5.89
CA PRO A 105 39.89 -18.64 -5.65
C PRO A 105 40.90 -19.32 -4.71
N GLY A 106 40.40 -19.94 -3.65
CA GLY A 106 41.21 -20.63 -2.65
C GLY A 106 41.92 -19.73 -1.62
N SER A 107 41.74 -18.40 -1.66
CA SER A 107 42.39 -17.49 -0.72
C SER A 107 41.55 -17.11 0.51
N LEU A 108 40.32 -17.59 0.61
CA LEU A 108 39.43 -17.28 1.72
C LEU A 108 39.89 -18.02 2.99
N SER A 109 40.05 -17.28 4.08
CA SER A 109 40.20 -17.82 5.41
C SER A 109 38.94 -18.60 5.85
N ASP A 110 39.07 -19.45 6.86
CA ASP A 110 37.92 -20.15 7.46
C ASP A 110 36.85 -19.18 7.96
N GLN A 111 37.28 -18.07 8.56
CA GLN A 111 36.37 -17.04 9.06
C GLN A 111 35.58 -16.38 7.93
N GLU A 112 36.22 -16.05 6.81
CA GLU A 112 35.53 -15.47 5.65
C GLU A 112 34.56 -16.48 5.03
N ARG A 113 34.95 -17.76 4.93
CA ARG A 113 34.05 -18.81 4.44
C ARG A 113 32.80 -18.96 5.32
N GLN A 114 32.96 -18.92 6.65
CA GLN A 114 31.85 -18.96 7.58
C GLN A 114 30.94 -17.72 7.46
N ASP A 115 31.53 -16.53 7.29
CA ASP A 115 30.76 -15.29 7.10
C ASP A 115 29.92 -15.31 5.83
N LEU A 116 30.53 -15.72 4.71
CA LEU A 116 29.81 -15.88 3.44
C LEU A 116 28.68 -16.91 3.56
N GLY A 117 28.92 -18.03 4.26
CA GLY A 117 27.90 -19.04 4.53
C GLY A 117 26.71 -18.50 5.33
N ARG A 118 26.96 -17.71 6.38
CA ARG A 118 25.89 -17.05 7.16
C ARG A 118 25.09 -16.07 6.32
N LYS A 119 25.76 -15.22 5.53
CA LYS A 119 25.09 -14.26 4.64
C LYS A 119 24.25 -14.94 3.56
N LEU A 120 24.74 -16.04 2.99
CA LEU A 120 23.96 -16.83 2.03
C LEU A 120 22.70 -17.41 2.68
N LEU A 121 22.81 -17.93 3.90
CA LEU A 121 21.66 -18.42 4.65
C LEU A 121 20.65 -17.29 4.92
N GLU A 122 21.11 -16.11 5.35
CA GLU A 122 20.24 -14.94 5.54
C GLU A 122 19.52 -14.55 4.25
N ALA A 123 20.23 -14.49 3.12
CA ALA A 123 19.64 -14.19 1.82
C ALA A 123 18.53 -15.20 1.44
N ASN A 124 18.76 -16.49 1.66
CA ASN A 124 17.78 -17.53 1.38
C ASN A 124 16.53 -17.39 2.27
N ILE A 125 16.71 -17.12 3.57
CA ILE A 125 15.60 -16.90 4.50
C ILE A 125 14.72 -15.74 4.02
N GLU A 126 15.33 -14.62 3.63
CA GLU A 126 14.61 -13.45 3.12
C GLU A 126 13.86 -13.78 1.81
N LEU A 127 14.47 -14.52 0.88
CA LEU A 127 13.80 -14.93 -0.36
C LEU A 127 12.63 -15.88 -0.10
N ASP A 128 12.79 -16.83 0.83
CA ASP A 128 11.74 -17.78 1.20
C ASP A 128 10.58 -17.09 1.90
N GLN A 129 10.84 -16.18 2.85
CA GLN A 129 9.81 -15.37 3.50
C GLN A 129 9.03 -14.52 2.49
N GLY A 130 9.72 -13.87 1.56
CA GLY A 130 9.06 -13.10 0.49
C GLY A 130 8.14 -13.97 -0.35
N LYS A 131 8.57 -15.20 -0.68
CA LYS A 131 7.79 -16.19 -1.43
C LYS A 131 6.58 -16.72 -0.64
N GLU A 132 6.73 -16.96 0.65
CA GLU A 132 5.63 -17.40 1.52
C GLU A 132 4.52 -16.35 1.63
N LEU A 133 4.87 -15.06 1.62
CA LEU A 133 3.94 -13.93 1.73
C LEU A 133 3.33 -13.51 0.37
N GLN A 134 3.96 -13.87 -0.75
CA GLN A 134 3.54 -13.48 -2.10
C GLN A 134 2.08 -13.86 -2.42
N PRO A 135 1.57 -15.07 -2.08
CA PRO A 135 0.19 -15.44 -2.37
C PRO A 135 -0.85 -14.49 -1.74
N THR A 136 -0.58 -13.96 -0.54
CA THR A 136 -1.49 -13.01 0.11
C THR A 136 -1.52 -11.67 -0.62
N CYS A 137 -0.37 -11.14 -1.07
CA CYS A 137 -0.33 -9.96 -1.93
C CYS A 137 -1.10 -10.21 -3.24
N ASP A 138 -0.87 -11.35 -3.89
CA ASP A 138 -1.49 -11.68 -5.18
C ASP A 138 -3.01 -11.79 -5.06
N GLN A 139 -3.50 -12.44 -4.01
CA GLN A 139 -4.92 -12.59 -3.74
C GLN A 139 -5.58 -11.23 -3.51
N LEU A 140 -5.03 -10.38 -2.62
CA LEU A 140 -5.61 -9.08 -2.32
C LEU A 140 -5.59 -8.12 -3.51
N VAL A 141 -4.54 -8.15 -4.34
CA VAL A 141 -4.50 -7.36 -5.59
C VAL A 141 -5.55 -7.85 -6.58
N THR A 142 -5.76 -9.17 -6.67
CA THR A 142 -6.78 -9.77 -7.56
C THR A 142 -8.19 -9.40 -7.10
N ASP A 143 -8.48 -9.56 -5.81
CA ASP A 143 -9.79 -9.20 -5.24
C ASP A 143 -10.09 -7.71 -5.42
N MET A 144 -9.10 -6.84 -5.17
CA MET A 144 -9.20 -5.41 -5.41
C MET A 144 -9.50 -5.10 -6.89
N ARG A 145 -8.82 -5.77 -7.84
CA ARG A 145 -9.07 -5.58 -9.29
C ARG A 145 -10.51 -5.93 -9.67
N ILE A 146 -11.01 -7.05 -9.15
CA ILE A 146 -12.38 -7.53 -9.39
C ILE A 146 -13.40 -6.55 -8.79
N GLN A 147 -13.24 -6.19 -7.51
CA GLN A 147 -14.16 -5.32 -6.78
C GLN A 147 -14.24 -3.91 -7.40
N ARG A 148 -13.11 -3.35 -7.81
CA ARG A 148 -13.00 -1.99 -8.35
C ARG A 148 -13.14 -1.92 -9.88
N ARG A 149 -13.21 -3.07 -10.57
CA ARG A 149 -13.29 -3.20 -12.04
C ARG A 149 -12.15 -2.44 -12.74
N ILE A 150 -10.91 -2.84 -12.43
CA ILE A 150 -9.66 -2.27 -12.97
C ILE A 150 -8.73 -3.34 -13.54
#